data_AF-A0A8T4TR67-F1
#
_entry.id   AF-A0A8T4TR67-F1
#
_cell.length_a   1.000
_cell.length_b   1.000
_cell.length_c   1.000
_cell.angle_alpha   90.00
_cell.angle_beta   90.00
_cell.angle_gamma   90.00
#
_symmetry.space_group_name_H-M   'P 1'
#
loop_
_entity.id
_entity.type
_entity.pdbx_description
1 polymer ?
#
loop_
_entity_poly.entity_id
_entity_poly.type
_entity_poly.pdbx_seq_one_letter_code
_entity_poly.pdbx_strand_id
1 'polypeptide(L)'
;MIIKILALADILTIISLLGVSLLPQKLVLAMAIYLMLKGLVFILIGSLFPNFIDMLCGFYIIFAAFGITHWIPTVIVILFIGQKAFFSLV
;
A
#
# COMPACT_ATOMS: atom_id res chain seq x y z
N MET A 1 14.48 -6.88 11.85
CA MET A 1 14.94 -7.07 10.45
C MET A 1 13.76 -7.21 9.49
N ILE A 2 12.79 -8.09 9.75
CA ILE A 2 11.57 -8.29 8.95
C ILE A 2 10.74 -7.00 8.79
N ILE A 3 10.59 -6.21 9.86
CA ILE A 3 9.82 -4.94 9.84
C ILE A 3 10.40 -3.93 8.83
N LYS A 4 11.72 -3.86 8.69
CA LYS A 4 12.39 -2.96 7.73
C LYS A 4 12.18 -3.40 6.28
N ILE A 5 12.12 -4.71 6.03
CA ILE A 5 11.80 -5.27 4.71
C ILE A 5 10.36 -4.93 4.34
N LEU A 6 9.43 -5.05 5.29
CA LEU A 6 8.03 -4.67 5.10
C LEU A 6 7.88 -3.17 4.84
N ALA A 7 8.73 -2.33 5.44
CA ALA A 7 8.74 -0.89 5.19
C ALA A 7 9.25 -0.55 3.78
N LEU A 8 10.28 -1.24 3.29
CA LEU A 8 10.76 -1.11 1.91
C LEU A 8 9.68 -1.51 0.89
N ALA A 9 8.95 -2.58 1.15
CA ALA A 9 7.86 -3.01 0.29
C ALA A 9 6.68 -2.01 0.31
N ASP A 10 6.42 -1.31 1.42
CA ASP A 10 5.45 -0.22 1.47
C ASP A 10 5.89 0.98 0.61
N ILE A 11 7.18 1.33 0.63
CA ILE A 11 7.75 2.37 -0.24
C ILE A 11 7.60 1.97 -1.71
N LEU A 12 7.88 0.71 -2.06
CA LEU A 12 7.65 0.19 -3.41
C LEU A 12 6.17 0.28 -3.81
N THR A 13 5.26 0.07 -2.86
CA THR A 13 3.81 0.21 -3.09
C THR A 13 3.44 1.66 -3.42
N ILE A 14 4.00 2.64 -2.69
CA ILE A 14 3.83 4.08 -3.00
C ILE A 14 4.35 4.42 -4.39
N ILE A 15 5.57 3.95 -4.72
CA ILE A 15 6.17 4.17 -6.04
C ILE A 15 5.30 3.55 -7.13
N SER A 16 4.73 2.36 -6.89
CA SER A 16 3.84 1.70 -7.85
C SER A 16 2.56 2.48 -8.10
N LEU A 17 2.01 3.12 -7.07
CA LEU A 17 0.80 3.95 -7.18
C LEU A 17 1.10 5.27 -7.90
N LEU A 18 2.23 5.93 -7.61
CA LEU A 18 2.66 7.14 -8.31
C LEU A 18 2.97 6.87 -9.79
N GLY A 19 3.56 5.71 -10.07
CA GLY A 19 3.91 5.25 -11.41
C GLY A 19 2.82 4.45 -12.10
N VAL A 20 1.56 4.48 -11.64
CA VAL A 20 0.50 3.58 -12.15
C VAL A 20 0.24 3.72 -13.65
N SER A 21 0.51 4.90 -14.23
CA SER A 21 0.39 5.18 -15.66
C SER A 21 1.60 4.73 -16.49
N LEU A 22 2.74 4.46 -15.85
CA LEU A 22 4.01 4.12 -16.50
C LEU A 22 4.41 2.66 -16.28
N LEU A 23 3.97 2.05 -15.18
CA LEU A 23 4.35 0.71 -14.79
C LEU A 23 3.41 -0.36 -15.36
N PRO A 24 3.89 -1.61 -15.53
CA PRO A 24 3.04 -2.70 -15.95
C PRO A 24 1.91 -2.93 -14.95
N GLN A 25 0.67 -3.03 -15.42
CA GLN A 25 -0.51 -3.25 -14.58
C GLN A 25 -0.37 -4.44 -13.62
N LYS A 26 0.27 -5.52 -14.08
CA LYS A 26 0.55 -6.73 -13.28
C LYS A 26 1.42 -6.42 -12.04
N LEU A 27 2.35 -5.48 -12.15
CA LEU A 27 3.23 -5.09 -11.06
C LEU A 27 2.46 -4.28 -10.01
N VAL A 28 1.62 -3.34 -10.46
CA VAL A 28 0.78 -2.53 -9.56
C VAL A 28 -0.21 -3.42 -8.80
N LEU A 29 -0.84 -4.37 -9.49
CA LEU A 29 -1.71 -5.38 -8.87
C LEU A 29 -0.97 -6.25 -7.86
N ALA A 30 0.25 -6.68 -8.15
CA ALA A 30 1.05 -7.46 -7.21
C ALA A 30 1.34 -6.67 -5.92
N MET A 31 1.66 -5.38 -6.03
CA MET A 31 1.89 -4.50 -4.87
C MET A 31 0.59 -4.24 -4.09
N ALA A 32 -0.53 -4.09 -4.78
CA ALA A 32 -1.83 -3.95 -4.15
C ALA A 32 -2.22 -5.19 -3.34
N ILE A 33 -2.04 -6.39 -3.93
CA ILE A 33 -2.30 -7.67 -3.27
C ILE A 33 -1.37 -7.86 -2.08
N TYR A 34 -0.08 -7.53 -2.22
CA TYR A 34 0.88 -7.52 -1.11
C TYR A 34 0.37 -6.66 0.06
N LEU A 35 -0.07 -5.42 -0.21
CA LEU A 35 -0.54 -4.51 0.83
C LEU A 35 -1.80 -5.04 1.51
N MET A 36 -2.72 -5.63 0.75
CA MET A 36 -3.92 -6.28 1.30
C MET A 36 -3.58 -7.48 2.19
N LEU A 37 -2.70 -8.37 1.71
CA LEU A 37 -2.27 -9.54 2.49
C LEU A 37 -1.53 -9.12 3.75
N LYS A 38 -0.67 -8.12 3.68
CA LYS A 38 0.00 -7.54 4.83
C LYS A 38 -1.02 -7.02 5.85
N GLY A 39 -1.96 -6.18 5.41
CA GLY A 39 -3.03 -5.67 6.26
C GLY A 39 -3.80 -6.80 6.94
N LEU A 40 -4.22 -7.81 6.16
CA LEU A 40 -4.94 -8.98 6.66
C LEU A 40 -4.14 -9.78 7.69
N VAL A 41 -2.85 -10.04 7.44
CA VAL A 41 -1.97 -10.75 8.37
C VAL A 41 -1.85 -9.98 9.69
N PHE A 42 -1.65 -8.67 9.65
CA PHE A 42 -1.55 -7.86 10.87
C PHE A 42 -2.88 -7.75 11.63
N ILE A 43 -4.02 -7.71 10.92
CA ILE A 43 -5.34 -7.80 11.55
C ILE A 43 -5.50 -9.12 12.31
N LEU A 44 -5.14 -10.25 11.68
CA LEU A 44 -5.25 -11.59 12.28
C LEU A 44 -4.33 -11.79 13.49
N ILE A 45 -3.18 -11.13 13.53
CA ILE A 45 -2.22 -11.18 14.65
C ILE A 45 -2.68 -10.29 15.84
N GLY A 46 -3.84 -9.63 15.72
CA GLY A 46 -4.47 -8.91 16.83
C GLY A 46 -4.15 -7.41 16.88
N SER A 47 -3.60 -6.84 15.79
CA SER A 47 -3.35 -5.40 15.72
C SER A 47 -4.53 -4.65 15.07
N LEU A 48 -5.14 -3.75 15.83
CA LEU A 48 -6.35 -3.01 15.49
C LEU A 48 -6.16 -1.93 14.40
N PHE A 49 -7.31 -1.40 13.93
CA PHE A 49 -7.66 -0.26 13.06
C PHE A 49 -6.71 0.17 11.92
N PRO A 50 -5.48 0.69 12.15
CA PRO A 50 -4.56 1.07 11.07
C PRO A 50 -4.28 -0.02 10.02
N ASN A 51 -4.36 -1.31 10.36
CA ASN A 51 -4.15 -2.38 9.36
C ASN A 51 -5.37 -2.64 8.47
N PHE A 52 -6.56 -2.24 8.90
CA PHE A 52 -7.76 -2.22 8.03
C PHE A 52 -7.61 -1.18 6.93
N ILE A 53 -6.94 -0.06 7.23
CA ILE A 53 -6.67 0.99 6.25
C ILE A 53 -5.67 0.49 5.20
N ASP A 54 -4.68 -0.33 5.55
CA ASP A 54 -3.78 -0.98 4.57
C ASP A 54 -4.58 -1.79 3.53
N MET A 55 -5.60 -2.54 3.96
CA MET A 55 -6.49 -3.26 3.05
C MET A 55 -7.29 -2.31 2.15
N LEU A 56 -7.83 -1.21 2.69
CA LEU A 56 -8.56 -0.21 1.90
C LEU A 56 -7.64 0.48 0.89
N CYS A 57 -6.41 0.82 1.27
CA CYS A 57 -5.39 1.33 0.38
C CYS A 57 -5.08 0.32 -0.73
N GLY A 58 -4.97 -0.96 -0.40
CA GLY A 58 -4.79 -2.04 -1.38
C GLY A 58 -5.93 -2.10 -2.39
N PHE A 59 -7.19 -2.06 -1.94
CA PHE A 59 -8.35 -1.97 -2.83
C PHE A 59 -8.29 -0.73 -3.74
N TYR A 60 -7.94 0.44 -3.20
CA TYR A 60 -7.77 1.64 -4.01
C TYR A 60 -6.70 1.48 -5.09
N ILE A 61 -5.56 0.87 -4.76
CA ILE A 61 -4.48 0.63 -5.73
C ILE A 61 -4.94 -0.35 -6.84
N ILE A 62 -5.81 -1.32 -6.52
CA ILE A 62 -6.43 -2.17 -7.55
C ILE A 62 -7.27 -1.32 -8.50
N PHE A 63 -8.17 -0.46 -7.98
CA PHE A 63 -8.96 0.44 -8.83
C PHE A 63 -8.08 1.38 -9.66
N ALA A 64 -7.01 1.90 -9.06
CA ALA A 64 -6.01 2.72 -9.73
C ALA A 64 -5.34 1.98 -10.90
N ALA A 65 -5.05 0.68 -10.73
CA ALA A 65 -4.48 -0.16 -11.79
C ALA A 65 -5.43 -0.36 -12.98
N PHE A 66 -6.75 -0.17 -12.81
CA PHE A 66 -7.74 -0.17 -13.90
C PHE A 66 -8.04 1.23 -14.45
N GLY A 67 -7.24 2.24 -14.08
CA GLY A 67 -7.37 3.62 -14.56
C GLY A 67 -8.31 4.49 -13.75
N ILE A 68 -8.92 3.96 -12.68
CA ILE A 68 -9.77 4.74 -11.77
C ILE A 68 -8.87 5.38 -10.73
N THR A 69 -8.34 6.57 -11.05
CA THR A 69 -7.48 7.33 -10.15
C THR A 69 -8.04 8.71 -9.89
N HIS A 70 -8.02 9.13 -8.62
CA HIS A 70 -8.39 10.49 -8.23
C HIS A 70 -7.29 11.07 -7.33
N TRP A 71 -6.96 12.35 -7.55
CA TRP A 71 -5.82 12.98 -6.87
C TRP A 71 -5.97 13.01 -5.34
N ILE A 72 -7.17 13.28 -4.81
CA ILE A 72 -7.45 13.32 -3.37
C ILE A 72 -7.16 11.96 -2.69
N PRO A 73 -7.83 10.85 -3.06
CA PRO A 73 -7.55 9.56 -2.44
C PRO A 73 -6.13 9.07 -2.71
N THR A 74 -5.52 9.38 -3.86
CA THR A 74 -4.10 9.07 -4.09
C THR A 74 -3.19 9.72 -3.06
N VAL A 75 -3.35 11.02 -2.81
CA VAL A 75 -2.54 11.74 -1.81
C VAL A 75 -2.74 11.16 -0.41
N ILE A 76 -3.99 10.87 -0.03
CA ILE A 76 -4.31 10.27 1.28
C ILE A 76 -3.63 8.91 1.43
N VAL A 77 -3.70 8.04 0.42
CA VAL A 77 -3.09 6.71 0.43
C VAL A 77 -1.56 6.80 0.52
N ILE A 78 -0.94 7.72 -0.23
CA ILE A 78 0.50 7.93 -0.19
C ILE A 78 0.95 8.41 1.19
N LEU A 79 0.28 9.41 1.76
CA LEU A 79 0.63 9.94 3.08
C LEU A 79 0.46 8.87 4.16
N PHE A 80 -0.62 8.09 4.10
CA PHE A 80 -0.88 7.03 5.06
C PHE A 80 0.17 5.91 5.00
N ILE A 81 0.43 5.34 3.81
CA ILE A 81 1.45 4.30 3.65
C ILE A 81 2.84 4.86 3.96
N GLY A 82 3.11 6.10 3.56
CA GLY A 82 4.41 6.76 3.76
C GLY A 82 4.72 6.99 5.24
N GLN A 83 3.75 7.48 6.02
CA GLN A 83 3.86 7.60 7.47
C GLN A 83 4.21 6.24 8.09
N LYS A 84 3.51 5.18 7.68
CA LYS A 84 3.68 3.82 8.25
C LYS A 84 5.04 3.21 7.90
N ALA A 85 5.51 3.41 6.67
CA ALA A 85 6.83 3.00 6.24
C ALA A 85 7.93 3.73 7.02
N PHE A 86 7.77 5.03 7.25
CA PHE A 86 8.71 5.84 8.04
C PHE A 86 8.81 5.35 9.49
N PHE A 87 7.68 5.16 10.17
CA PHE A 87 7.67 4.63 11.55
C PHE A 87 8.23 3.21 11.65
N SER A 88 8.21 2.43 10.57
CA SER A 88 8.76 1.08 10.53
C SER A 88 10.27 1.04 10.25
N LEU A 89 10.85 2.16 9.78
CA LEU A 89 12.27 2.30 9.46
C LEU A 89 13.11 2.87 10.61
N VAL A 90 12.54 3.84 11.34
CA VAL A 90 13.10 4.45 12.56
C VAL A 90 13.08 3.45 13.71
#